data_AF-A0A519S2H9-F1
#
_entry.id   AF-A0A519S2H9-F1
#
_cell.length_a   1.000
_cell.length_b   1.000
_cell.length_c   1.000
_cell.angle_alpha   90.00
_cell.angle_beta   90.00
_cell.angle_gamma   90.00
#
_symmetry.space_group_name_H-M   'P 1'
#
loop_
_entity.id
_entity.type
_entity.pdbx_description
1 polymer ?
#
loop_
_entity_poly.entity_id
_entity_poly.type
_entity_poly.pdbx_seq_one_letter_code
_entity_poly.pdbx_strand_id
1 'polypeptide(L)'
;MSDTVLPHAEPYAIEKELRRVQAMLKLEQQEDLEQFKLKNAKASIQERQQRGLTWYPVTITQEDIGFGGKVVLELERPAGQQGLHLFQVGKNASLFGNIPGRSATERPTLSGVITSVRRNKLLLATTKEDLPDWVHEGGKLGIDLTFDEVSYREMDYALGKVMG
;
A
#
# COMPACT_ATOMS: atom_id res chain seq x y z
N MET A 1 -8.73 -36.93 45.44
CA MET A 1 -8.08 -36.82 44.12
C MET A 1 -9.19 -36.64 43.12
N SER A 2 -9.43 -35.41 42.67
CA SER A 2 -10.47 -35.12 41.66
C SER A 2 -9.75 -34.52 40.47
N ASP A 3 -9.47 -35.35 39.48
CA ASP A 3 -8.95 -34.92 38.18
C ASP A 3 -9.99 -34.02 37.51
N THR A 4 -9.61 -32.77 37.33
CA THR A 4 -10.38 -31.81 36.53
C THR A 4 -10.06 -32.10 35.06
N VAL A 5 -10.97 -32.81 34.40
CA VAL A 5 -10.92 -33.03 32.95
C VAL A 5 -11.12 -31.67 32.28
N LEU A 6 -10.06 -31.13 31.67
CA LEU A 6 -10.13 -29.97 30.79
C LEU A 6 -11.11 -30.28 29.63
N PRO A 7 -12.02 -29.36 29.27
CA PRO A 7 -12.96 -29.62 28.18
C PRO A 7 -12.17 -29.79 26.88
N HIS A 8 -12.33 -30.96 26.25
CA HIS A 8 -11.85 -31.22 24.90
C HIS A 8 -12.40 -30.14 23.97
N ALA A 9 -11.52 -29.41 23.28
CA ALA A 9 -11.94 -28.54 22.19
C ALA A 9 -12.71 -29.39 21.16
N GLU A 10 -13.95 -29.00 20.88
CA GLU A 10 -14.82 -29.62 19.87
C GLU A 10 -14.02 -29.90 18.58
N PRO A 11 -14.05 -31.12 18.02
CA PRO A 11 -13.12 -31.56 16.97
C PRO A 11 -13.19 -30.82 15.62
N TYR A 12 -13.98 -29.75 15.52
CA TYR A 12 -14.07 -28.85 14.35
C TYR A 12 -14.12 -27.37 14.75
N ALA A 13 -13.96 -27.02 16.03
CA ALA A 13 -14.04 -25.63 16.49
C ALA A 13 -13.03 -24.72 15.80
N ILE A 14 -11.80 -25.22 15.61
CA ILE A 14 -10.72 -24.46 14.96
C ILE A 14 -11.05 -24.21 13.48
N GLU A 15 -11.50 -25.24 12.74
CA GLU A 15 -11.87 -25.09 11.32
C GLU A 15 -13.07 -24.14 11.14
N LYS A 16 -14.07 -24.25 12.02
CA LYS A 16 -15.25 -23.38 12.00
C LYS A 16 -14.88 -21.92 12.26
N GLU A 17 -14.02 -21.66 13.23
CA GLU A 17 -13.53 -20.30 13.51
C GLU A 17 -12.66 -19.77 12.36
N LEU A 18 -11.79 -20.58 11.76
CA LEU A 18 -11.00 -20.17 10.59
C LEU A 18 -11.88 -19.78 9.39
N ARG A 19 -12.93 -20.56 9.10
CA ARG A 19 -13.92 -20.22 8.05
C ARG A 19 -14.67 -18.94 8.36
N ARG A 20 -15.02 -18.71 9.63
CA ARG A 20 -15.69 -17.49 10.08
C ARG A 20 -14.77 -16.28 9.91
N VAL A 21 -13.50 -16.39 10.32
CA VAL A 21 -12.48 -15.35 10.12
C VAL A 21 -12.29 -15.05 8.64
N GLN A 22 -12.21 -16.06 7.78
CA GLN A 22 -12.11 -15.88 6.33
C GLN A 22 -13.32 -15.12 5.75
N ALA A 23 -14.54 -15.43 6.20
CA ALA A 23 -15.75 -14.73 5.76
C ALA A 23 -15.76 -13.26 6.21
N MET A 24 -15.33 -12.98 7.44
CA MET A 24 -15.23 -11.61 7.96
C MET A 24 -14.16 -10.80 7.22
N LEU A 25 -13.00 -11.40 6.94
CA LEU A 25 -11.93 -10.75 6.15
C LEU A 25 -12.39 -10.41 4.72
N LYS A 26 -13.16 -11.29 4.07
CA LYS A 26 -13.72 -11.01 2.73
C LYS A 26 -14.71 -9.85 2.76
N LEU A 27 -15.54 -9.75 3.80
CA LEU A 27 -16.46 -8.64 3.97
C LEU A 27 -15.69 -7.32 4.18
N GLU A 28 -14.71 -7.31 5.08
CA GLU A 28 -13.83 -6.17 5.33
C GLU A 28 -13.09 -5.74 4.05
N GLN A 29 -12.53 -6.69 3.29
CA GLN A 29 -11.86 -6.41 2.02
C GLN A 29 -12.81 -5.73 1.03
N GLN A 30 -14.06 -6.19 0.93
CA GLN A 30 -15.05 -5.63 0.01
C GLN A 30 -15.40 -4.19 0.41
N GLU A 31 -15.69 -3.95 1.69
CA GLU A 31 -16.00 -2.61 2.19
C GLU A 31 -14.83 -1.64 2.02
N ASP A 32 -13.61 -2.07 2.34
CA ASP A 32 -12.42 -1.24 2.20
C ASP A 32 -12.07 -0.97 0.73
N LEU A 33 -12.26 -1.96 -0.17
CA LEU A 33 -12.07 -1.76 -1.61
C LEU A 33 -13.08 -0.76 -2.16
N GLU A 34 -14.35 -0.84 -1.74
CA GLU A 34 -15.39 0.11 -2.15
C GLU A 34 -15.11 1.52 -1.63
N GLN A 35 -14.74 1.64 -0.35
CA GLN A 35 -14.34 2.92 0.23
C GLN A 35 -13.13 3.50 -0.50
N PHE A 36 -12.14 2.67 -0.82
CA PHE A 36 -10.96 3.09 -1.56
C PHE A 36 -11.34 3.54 -2.97
N LYS A 37 -12.14 2.77 -3.72
CA LYS A 37 -12.59 3.15 -5.07
C LYS A 37 -13.37 4.47 -5.06
N LEU A 38 -14.33 4.61 -4.15
CA LEU A 38 -15.15 5.83 -4.03
C LEU A 38 -14.30 7.05 -3.63
N LYS A 39 -13.37 6.88 -2.68
CA LYS A 39 -12.58 7.97 -2.12
C LYS A 39 -11.35 8.33 -2.97
N ASN A 40 -10.79 7.41 -3.75
CA ASN A 40 -9.56 7.64 -4.52
C ASN A 40 -9.82 7.88 -6.01
N ALA A 41 -10.80 7.22 -6.64
CA ALA A 41 -11.05 7.40 -8.08
C ALA A 41 -11.68 8.76 -8.44
N LYS A 42 -12.41 9.38 -7.50
CA LYS A 42 -13.06 10.69 -7.70
C LYS A 42 -12.33 11.85 -7.05
N ALA A 43 -11.37 11.59 -6.15
CA ALA A 43 -10.71 12.66 -5.40
C ALA A 43 -9.60 13.30 -6.22
N SER A 44 -9.58 14.63 -6.21
CA SER A 44 -8.49 15.44 -6.73
C SER A 44 -7.19 15.19 -5.95
N ILE A 45 -6.03 15.51 -6.56
CA ILE A 45 -4.75 15.47 -5.85
C ILE A 45 -4.82 16.28 -4.55
N GLN A 46 -5.46 17.46 -4.57
CA GLN A 46 -5.57 18.32 -3.38
C GLN A 46 -6.34 17.67 -2.24
N GLU A 47 -7.47 17.01 -2.52
CA GLU A 47 -8.24 16.32 -1.48
C GLU A 47 -7.44 15.15 -0.89
N ARG A 48 -6.71 14.40 -1.72
CA ARG A 48 -5.86 13.31 -1.25
C ARG A 48 -4.68 13.81 -0.42
N GLN A 49 -4.12 14.99 -0.76
CA GLN A 49 -3.11 15.66 0.07
C GLN A 49 -3.67 16.13 1.41
N GLN A 50 -4.87 16.72 1.44
CA GLN A 50 -5.52 17.14 2.69
C GLN A 50 -5.80 15.96 3.62
N ARG A 51 -6.13 14.80 3.05
CA ARG A 51 -6.33 13.54 3.77
C ARG A 51 -5.02 12.85 4.18
N GLY A 52 -3.87 13.36 3.76
CA GLY A 52 -2.57 12.77 4.04
C GLY A 52 -2.27 11.48 3.27
N LEU A 53 -3.02 11.21 2.20
CA LEU A 53 -2.87 10.02 1.35
C LEU A 53 -1.87 10.21 0.20
N THR A 54 -1.54 11.47 -0.12
CA THR A 54 -0.71 11.83 -1.28
C THR A 54 0.35 12.85 -0.90
N TRP A 55 1.55 12.70 -1.43
CA TRP A 55 2.56 13.77 -1.50
C TRP A 55 2.72 14.25 -2.94
N TYR A 56 2.61 15.56 -3.15
CA TYR A 56 2.78 16.20 -4.45
C TYR A 56 3.12 17.70 -4.34
N PRO A 57 4.12 18.22 -5.05
CA PRO A 57 5.09 17.47 -5.84
C PRO A 57 6.13 16.78 -4.93
N VAL A 58 6.69 15.67 -5.41
CA VAL A 58 7.88 15.05 -4.83
C VAL A 58 9.01 15.04 -5.86
N THR A 59 10.25 14.99 -5.38
CA THR A 59 11.45 14.86 -6.20
C THR A 59 12.21 13.62 -5.80
N ILE A 60 12.78 12.92 -6.78
CA ILE A 60 13.69 11.80 -6.52
C ILE A 60 15.05 12.40 -6.15
N THR A 61 15.53 12.08 -4.94
CA THR A 61 16.82 12.55 -4.44
C THR A 61 17.91 11.52 -4.59
N GLN A 62 17.55 10.23 -4.56
CA GLN A 62 18.47 9.10 -4.68
C GLN A 62 17.76 7.90 -5.29
N GLU A 63 18.52 7.10 -6.04
CA GLU A 63 18.10 5.85 -6.65
C GLU A 63 19.12 4.78 -6.27
N ASP A 64 18.66 3.71 -5.62
CA ASP A 64 19.49 2.60 -5.17
C ASP A 64 18.96 1.28 -5.72
N ILE A 65 19.82 0.27 -5.81
CA ILE A 65 19.40 -1.09 -6.13
C ILE A 65 19.17 -1.83 -4.80
N GLY A 66 17.92 -2.17 -4.55
CA GLY A 66 17.47 -2.93 -3.39
C GLY A 66 17.64 -4.43 -3.55
N PHE A 67 17.08 -5.16 -2.59
CA PHE A 67 17.19 -6.61 -2.55
C PHE A 67 16.48 -7.27 -3.74
N GLY A 68 17.16 -8.22 -4.38
CA GLY A 68 16.63 -8.95 -5.54
C GLY A 68 16.56 -8.11 -6.82
N GLY A 69 17.46 -7.13 -6.98
CA GLY A 69 17.59 -6.34 -8.22
C GLY A 69 16.55 -5.23 -8.39
N LYS A 70 15.67 -5.02 -7.40
CA LYS A 70 14.58 -4.04 -7.49
C LYS A 70 15.06 -2.62 -7.20
N VAL A 71 14.58 -1.63 -7.94
CA VAL A 71 14.96 -0.23 -7.69
C VAL A 71 14.29 0.31 -6.43
N VAL A 72 15.06 1.01 -5.61
CA VAL A 72 14.62 1.75 -4.43
C VAL A 72 14.79 3.24 -4.71
N LEU A 73 13.72 4.01 -4.57
CA LEU A 73 13.69 5.45 -4.81
C LEU A 73 13.60 6.20 -3.49
N GLU A 74 14.51 7.13 -3.24
CA GLU A 74 14.34 8.14 -2.20
C GLU A 74 13.55 9.32 -2.78
N LEU A 75 12.39 9.60 -2.18
CA LEU A 75 11.48 10.66 -2.57
C LEU A 75 11.44 11.72 -1.48
N GLU A 76 11.65 12.98 -1.86
CA GLU A 76 11.58 14.13 -0.97
C GLU A 76 10.41 15.04 -1.33
N ARG A 77 9.66 15.49 -0.32
CA ARG A 77 8.66 16.56 -0.47
C ARG A 77 9.23 17.90 0.01
N PRO A 78 8.80 19.04 -0.57
CA PRO A 78 9.23 20.36 -0.12
C PRO A 78 8.94 20.61 1.36
N ALA A 79 9.89 21.24 2.07
CA ALA A 79 9.80 21.46 3.52
C ALA A 79 8.61 22.33 3.98
N GLY A 80 7.94 23.05 3.06
CA GLY A 80 6.71 23.81 3.32
C GLY A 80 5.43 22.97 3.35
N GLN A 81 5.48 21.69 2.96
CA GLN A 81 4.33 20.78 2.95
C GLN A 81 4.37 19.82 4.15
N GLN A 82 4.45 20.34 5.38
CA GLN A 82 4.41 19.54 6.62
C GLN A 82 2.99 19.15 7.04
N GLY A 83 2.16 18.75 6.07
CA GLY A 83 0.85 18.20 6.36
C GLY A 83 0.95 16.83 7.03
N LEU A 84 -0.05 16.53 7.88
CA LEU A 84 -0.32 15.18 8.37
C LEU A 84 -0.34 14.22 7.20
N HIS A 85 0.36 13.09 7.34
CA HIS A 85 0.39 12.06 6.32
C HIS A 85 0.25 10.68 6.95
N LEU A 86 -0.34 9.77 6.17
CA LEU A 86 -0.61 8.40 6.60
C LEU A 86 0.46 7.41 6.12
N PHE A 87 1.51 7.90 5.44
CA PHE A 87 2.65 7.10 5.00
C PHE A 87 3.34 6.45 6.19
N GLN A 88 3.45 5.12 6.13
CA GLN A 88 4.07 4.29 7.14
C GLN A 88 4.91 3.22 6.43
N VAL A 89 5.96 2.75 7.11
CA VAL A 89 6.78 1.64 6.62
C VAL A 89 5.92 0.39 6.46
N GLY A 90 6.13 -0.34 5.37
CA GLY A 90 5.39 -1.55 5.01
C GLY A 90 4.13 -1.29 4.18
N LYS A 91 3.62 -0.05 4.11
CA LYS A 91 2.44 0.25 3.28
C LYS A 91 2.78 0.29 1.80
N ASN A 92 1.82 -0.14 0.99
CA ASN A 92 1.88 -0.03 -0.45
C ASN A 92 1.65 1.42 -0.88
N ALA A 93 2.46 1.87 -1.83
CA ALA A 93 2.34 3.18 -2.44
C ALA A 93 2.65 3.10 -3.93
N SER A 94 2.17 4.09 -4.67
CA SER A 94 2.39 4.19 -6.10
C SER A 94 2.88 5.57 -6.46
N LEU A 95 4.05 5.62 -7.09
CA LEU A 95 4.59 6.82 -7.71
C LEU A 95 3.82 7.07 -9.01
N PHE A 96 3.39 8.30 -9.26
CA PHE A 96 2.72 8.70 -10.48
C PHE A 96 3.35 9.97 -11.07
N GLY A 97 3.38 10.05 -12.40
CA GLY A 97 3.80 11.24 -13.12
C GLY A 97 2.60 12.11 -13.50
N ASN A 98 2.65 13.41 -13.20
CA ASN A 98 1.65 14.35 -13.72
C ASN A 98 2.09 14.88 -15.10
N ILE A 99 1.75 14.12 -16.15
CA ILE A 99 1.99 14.52 -17.55
C ILE A 99 0.82 15.38 -18.03
N PRO A 100 1.05 16.62 -18.52
CA PRO A 100 0.00 17.46 -19.06
C PRO A 100 -0.73 16.77 -20.23
N GLY A 101 -2.06 16.75 -20.21
CA GLY A 101 -2.88 16.16 -21.28
C GLY A 101 -3.36 14.72 -21.04
N ARG A 102 -2.92 14.04 -19.97
CA ARG A 102 -3.48 12.73 -19.57
C ARG A 102 -4.43 12.82 -18.38
N SER A 103 -5.56 12.12 -18.48
CA SER A 103 -6.53 11.95 -17.38
C SER A 103 -5.87 11.23 -16.19
N ALA A 104 -6.36 11.46 -14.97
CA ALA A 104 -5.86 10.81 -13.75
C ALA A 104 -5.86 9.27 -13.84
N THR A 105 -6.71 8.68 -14.67
CA THR A 105 -6.82 7.23 -14.93
C THR A 105 -5.81 6.69 -15.94
N GLU A 106 -5.15 7.54 -16.72
CA GLU A 106 -4.21 7.14 -17.78
C GLU A 106 -2.76 7.55 -17.48
N ARG A 107 -2.53 8.08 -16.27
CA ARG A 107 -1.19 8.47 -15.83
C ARG A 107 -0.36 7.21 -15.61
N PRO A 108 0.91 7.22 -16.03
CA PRO A 108 1.78 6.12 -15.72
C PRO A 108 2.03 6.08 -14.21
N THR A 109 1.97 4.87 -13.65
CA THR A 109 2.16 4.63 -12.22
C THR A 109 3.20 3.52 -12.00
N LEU A 110 3.94 3.63 -10.90
CA LEU A 110 4.94 2.67 -10.47
C LEU A 110 4.65 2.27 -9.03
N SER A 111 4.16 1.04 -8.84
CA SER A 111 3.83 0.50 -7.53
C SER A 111 5.07 0.00 -6.78
N GLY A 112 5.07 0.23 -5.47
CA GLY A 112 6.10 -0.19 -4.56
C GLY A 112 5.63 -0.26 -3.10
N VAL A 113 6.56 -0.60 -2.23
CA VAL A 113 6.38 -0.66 -0.78
C VAL A 113 7.28 0.37 -0.12
N ILE A 114 6.74 1.07 0.87
CA ILE A 114 7.51 2.05 1.63
C ILE A 114 8.42 1.32 2.61
N THR A 115 9.72 1.50 2.48
CA THR A 115 10.72 0.86 3.37
C THR A 115 11.19 1.79 4.49
N SER A 116 11.04 3.10 4.31
CA SER A 116 11.39 4.11 5.30
C SER A 116 10.54 5.36 5.13
N VAL A 117 10.17 5.99 6.25
CA VAL A 117 9.51 7.30 6.27
C VAL A 117 10.23 8.20 7.26
N ARG A 118 10.63 9.37 6.79
CA ARG A 118 11.17 10.49 7.56
C ARG A 118 10.24 11.69 7.41
N ARG A 119 10.56 12.80 8.08
CA ARG A 119 9.71 14.00 8.12
C ARG A 119 9.32 14.52 6.72
N ASN A 120 10.29 14.59 5.80
CA ASN A 120 10.09 15.07 4.43
C ASN A 120 10.59 14.10 3.36
N LYS A 121 11.15 12.95 3.76
CA LYS A 121 11.71 11.96 2.86
C LYS A 121 11.03 10.62 3.08
N LEU A 122 10.88 9.83 2.02
CA LEU A 122 10.46 8.44 2.12
C LEU A 122 11.25 7.60 1.12
N LEU A 123 11.44 6.33 1.45
CA LEU A 123 12.05 5.35 0.55
C LEU A 123 10.96 4.42 0.03
N LEU A 124 10.86 4.31 -1.29
CA LEU A 124 9.93 3.45 -2.01
C LEU A 124 10.71 2.34 -2.69
N ALA A 125 10.58 1.11 -2.20
CA ALA A 125 11.07 -0.07 -2.92
C ALA A 125 10.06 -0.44 -4.01
N THR A 126 10.46 -0.26 -5.26
CA THR A 126 9.60 -0.53 -6.41
C THR A 126 9.51 -2.04 -6.66
N THR A 127 8.51 -2.44 -7.45
CA THR A 127 8.35 -3.84 -7.89
C THR A 127 9.12 -4.17 -9.16
N LYS A 128 9.83 -3.20 -9.74
CA LYS A 128 10.52 -3.29 -11.02
C LYS A 128 12.04 -3.26 -10.82
N GLU A 129 12.76 -3.92 -11.72
CA GLU A 129 14.23 -3.94 -11.76
C GLU A 129 14.79 -2.69 -12.45
N ASP A 130 14.00 -2.07 -13.33
CA ASP A 130 14.34 -0.83 -14.02
C ASP A 130 13.24 0.23 -13.84
N LEU A 131 13.66 1.50 -13.81
CA LEU A 131 12.75 2.63 -13.76
C LEU A 131 12.16 2.93 -15.14
N PRO A 132 10.86 3.23 -15.23
CA PRO A 132 10.27 3.71 -16.47
C PRO A 132 10.83 5.07 -16.90
N ASP A 133 10.93 5.30 -18.21
CA ASP A 133 11.45 6.57 -18.77
C ASP A 133 10.72 7.82 -18.25
N TRP A 134 9.40 7.74 -18.05
CA TRP A 134 8.58 8.84 -17.55
C TRP A 134 8.99 9.34 -16.16
N VAL A 135 9.70 8.52 -15.37
CA VAL A 135 10.23 8.91 -14.06
C VAL A 135 11.32 9.97 -14.22
N HIS A 136 12.09 9.90 -15.31
CA HIS A 136 13.21 10.81 -15.61
C HIS A 136 12.81 11.98 -16.53
N GLU A 137 11.65 11.92 -17.19
CA GLU A 137 11.17 12.94 -18.15
C GLU A 137 10.82 14.32 -17.52
N GLY A 138 11.24 14.61 -16.28
CA GLY A 138 11.20 15.95 -15.69
C GLY A 138 9.80 16.48 -15.35
N GLY A 139 8.78 15.63 -15.41
CA GLY A 139 7.42 15.94 -14.97
C GLY A 139 7.32 16.08 -13.44
N LYS A 140 6.26 16.75 -12.97
CA LYS A 140 5.96 16.78 -11.52
C LYS A 140 5.54 15.38 -11.07
N LEU A 141 6.35 14.75 -10.24
CA LEU A 141 6.04 13.45 -9.65
C LEU A 141 5.19 13.62 -8.40
N GLY A 142 4.36 12.62 -8.13
CA GLY A 142 3.60 12.48 -6.90
C GLY A 142 3.62 11.04 -6.44
N ILE A 143 3.37 10.80 -5.16
CA ILE A 143 3.22 9.47 -4.60
C ILE A 143 1.92 9.37 -3.83
N ASP A 144 1.17 8.30 -4.08
CA ASP A 144 -0.10 7.99 -3.45
C ASP A 144 0.02 6.72 -2.60
N LEU A 145 -0.63 6.71 -1.44
CA LEU A 145 -0.94 5.45 -0.75
C LEU A 145 -1.93 4.66 -1.58
N THR A 146 -1.59 3.40 -1.85
CA THR A 146 -2.48 2.47 -2.53
C THR A 146 -3.18 1.55 -1.54
N PHE A 147 -4.30 1.00 -1.98
CA PHE A 147 -4.96 -0.06 -1.22
C PHE A 147 -4.02 -1.25 -1.08
N ASP A 148 -4.00 -1.83 0.11
CA ASP A 148 -3.13 -2.95 0.42
C ASP A 148 -3.76 -4.28 -0.02
N GLU A 149 -4.02 -4.39 -1.32
CA GLU A 149 -4.56 -5.61 -1.95
C GLU A 149 -3.65 -6.83 -1.71
N VAL A 150 -2.34 -6.58 -1.54
CA VAL A 150 -1.34 -7.62 -1.28
C VAL A 150 -1.53 -8.20 0.12
N SER A 151 -1.71 -7.39 1.16
CA SER A 151 -1.96 -7.91 2.51
C SER A 151 -3.20 -8.80 2.57
N TYR A 152 -4.29 -8.44 1.89
CA TYR A 152 -5.48 -9.31 1.84
C TYR A 152 -5.22 -10.63 1.10
N ARG A 153 -4.49 -10.57 -0.03
CA ARG A 153 -4.14 -11.78 -0.77
C ARG A 153 -3.25 -12.72 0.05
N GLU A 154 -2.25 -12.18 0.75
CA GLU A 154 -1.37 -12.97 1.63
C GLU A 154 -2.12 -13.53 2.85
N MET A 155 -3.07 -12.78 3.42
CA MET A 155 -3.93 -13.27 4.51
C MET A 155 -4.82 -14.44 4.05
N ASP A 156 -5.46 -14.33 2.86
CA ASP A 156 -6.27 -15.43 2.32
C ASP A 156 -5.39 -16.65 1.96
N TYR A 157 -4.18 -16.43 1.42
CA TYR A 157 -3.21 -17.49 1.18
C TYR A 157 -2.76 -18.19 2.47
N ALA A 158 -2.44 -17.43 3.52
CA ALA A 158 -2.03 -17.97 4.81
C ALA A 158 -3.17 -18.78 5.46
N LEU A 159 -4.41 -18.29 5.41
CA LEU A 159 -5.59 -19.03 5.87
C LEU A 159 -5.80 -20.30 5.06
N GLY A 160 -5.68 -20.24 3.74
CA GLY A 160 -5.73 -21.42 2.87
C GLY A 160 -4.69 -22.47 3.25
N LYS A 161 -3.44 -22.07 3.50
CA LYS A 161 -2.37 -22.98 3.94
C LYS A 161 -2.63 -23.68 5.27
N VAL A 162 -3.32 -23.02 6.20
CA VAL A 162 -3.68 -23.61 7.50
C VAL A 162 -4.88 -24.55 7.36
N MET A 163 -5.79 -24.25 6.42
CA MET A 163 -7.01 -25.03 6.20
C MET A 163 -6.83 -26.25 5.28
N GLY A 164 -5.73 -26.32 4.51
CA GLY A 164 -5.37 -27.46 3.65
C GLY A 164 -5.01 -27.06 2.23
#